data_AF-B2NHX9-F1
#
_entry.id   AF-B2NHX9-F1
#
_cell.length_a   1.000
_cell.length_b   1.000
_cell.length_c   1.000
_cell.angle_alpha   90.00
_cell.angle_beta   90.00
_cell.angle_gamma   90.00
#
_symmetry.space_group_name_H-M   'P 1'
#
loop_
_entity.id
_entity.type
_entity.pdbx_description
1 polymer ?
#
loop_
_entity_poly.entity_id
_entity_poly.type
_entity_poly.pdbx_seq_one_letter_code
_entity_poly.pdbx_strand_id
1 'polypeptide(L)'
;AGNLVSVPFEEEAFCDQKQGNCGFEKADWGPLQARVETYKGLVFANWDTEAPDLLTYLSDATPYMDNMLDRTEAGTEVVGGIQKWVIPCNWKFAAEQFCSDMYHAGTMSHVSGVLAGMPPEQDLSQVELPKTGNQFRAKWGGHGTGWYIGDPTLLSAIMGPKITKYWTEGEAAERATKRLTQMPVTTMVTQHMTV
;
A
#
# COMPACT_ATOMS: atom_id res chain seq x y z
N ALA A 1 15.96 -17.18 9.58
CA ALA A 1 15.78 -17.28 11.05
C ALA A 1 16.56 -16.22 11.82
N GLY A 2 17.66 -15.65 11.29
CA GLY A 2 18.43 -14.62 12.02
C GLY A 2 19.34 -15.16 13.12
N ASN A 3 19.37 -16.48 13.35
CA ASN A 3 20.21 -17.10 14.37
C ASN A 3 21.70 -16.86 14.11
N LEU A 4 22.45 -16.54 15.17
CA LEU A 4 23.90 -16.61 15.16
C LEU A 4 24.32 -18.09 15.14
N VAL A 5 24.86 -18.56 14.02
CA VAL A 5 25.19 -19.99 13.81
C VAL A 5 26.68 -20.28 13.88
N SER A 6 27.52 -19.25 13.77
CA SER A 6 28.97 -19.39 13.79
C SER A 6 29.60 -18.13 14.36
N VAL A 7 30.59 -18.33 15.22
CA VAL A 7 31.47 -17.29 15.76
C VAL A 7 32.90 -17.73 15.47
N PRO A 8 33.66 -17.01 14.63
CA PRO A 8 35.07 -17.32 14.45
C PRO A 8 35.81 -17.30 15.79
N PHE A 9 36.64 -18.31 16.03
CA PHE A 9 37.36 -18.54 17.28
C PHE A 9 36.50 -18.80 18.53
N GLU A 10 35.29 -19.33 18.37
CA GLU A 10 34.43 -19.65 19.52
C GLU A 10 35.07 -20.64 20.49
N GLU A 11 35.74 -21.66 19.98
CA GLU A 11 36.38 -22.69 20.81
C GLU A 11 37.60 -22.13 21.55
N GLU A 12 38.38 -21.29 20.88
CA GLU A 12 39.62 -20.73 21.41
C GLU A 12 39.42 -19.56 22.38
N ALA A 13 38.31 -18.82 22.27
CA ALA A 13 38.13 -17.56 22.99
C ALA A 13 36.83 -17.44 23.81
N PHE A 14 35.80 -18.25 23.54
CA PHE A 14 34.47 -18.09 24.16
C PHE A 14 34.01 -19.32 24.96
N CYS A 15 34.79 -20.41 24.99
CA CYS A 15 34.53 -21.58 25.81
C CYS A 15 35.83 -22.19 26.36
N ASP A 16 35.72 -23.10 27.34
CA ASP A 16 36.87 -23.82 27.92
C ASP A 16 36.96 -25.26 27.38
N GLN A 17 35.95 -26.10 27.66
CA GLN A 17 35.93 -27.51 27.25
C GLN A 17 34.88 -27.79 26.17
N LYS A 18 33.84 -26.96 26.11
CA LYS A 18 32.70 -27.12 25.21
C LYS A 18 31.98 -25.80 25.05
N GLN A 19 31.51 -25.48 23.85
CA GLN A 19 30.64 -24.33 23.59
C GLN A 19 29.52 -24.20 24.62
N GLY A 20 29.26 -22.97 25.07
CA GLY A 20 28.25 -22.66 26.10
C GLY A 20 28.75 -22.73 27.55
N ASN A 21 29.84 -23.45 27.81
CA ASN A 21 30.25 -23.74 29.19
C ASN A 21 30.87 -22.56 29.97
N CYS A 22 31.18 -21.45 29.28
CA CYS A 22 31.74 -20.23 29.87
C CYS A 22 30.76 -19.04 29.81
N GLY A 23 29.45 -19.29 29.62
CA GLY A 23 28.42 -18.26 29.66
C GLY A 23 28.21 -17.49 28.34
N PHE A 24 28.92 -17.86 27.27
CA PHE A 24 28.61 -17.41 25.92
C PHE A 24 27.75 -18.46 25.19
N GLU A 25 26.49 -18.12 24.92
CA GLU A 25 25.57 -18.94 24.14
C GLU A 25 25.14 -18.17 22.90
N LYS A 26 25.45 -18.69 21.69
CA LYS A 26 25.08 -18.03 20.43
C LYS A 26 23.58 -17.71 20.33
N ALA A 27 22.74 -18.50 20.99
CA ALA A 27 21.29 -18.33 21.04
C ALA A 27 20.85 -16.98 21.65
N ASP A 28 21.66 -16.40 22.55
CA ASP A 28 21.34 -15.15 23.25
C ASP A 28 21.70 -13.89 22.43
N TRP A 29 22.46 -14.06 21.35
CA TRP A 29 23.05 -12.95 20.55
C TRP A 29 22.46 -12.84 19.15
N GLY A 30 21.24 -13.35 18.94
CA GLY A 30 20.47 -13.08 17.73
C GLY A 30 20.05 -11.61 17.63
N PRO A 31 19.92 -11.05 16.41
CA PRO A 31 19.31 -9.74 16.25
C PRO A 31 17.84 -9.79 16.69
N LEU A 32 17.32 -8.67 17.19
CA LEU A 32 15.91 -8.54 17.56
C LEU A 32 15.01 -8.98 16.40
N GLN A 33 13.98 -9.77 16.70
CA GLN A 33 13.02 -10.26 15.73
C GLN A 33 11.74 -9.42 15.77
N ALA A 34 11.11 -9.22 14.61
CA ALA A 34 9.78 -8.64 14.48
C ALA A 34 8.75 -9.75 14.29
N ARG A 35 7.52 -9.52 14.78
CA ARG A 35 6.34 -10.27 14.32
C ARG A 35 6.11 -9.94 12.85
N VAL A 36 5.76 -10.94 12.04
CA VAL A 36 5.51 -10.78 10.60
C VAL A 36 4.15 -11.37 10.28
N GLU A 37 3.32 -10.58 9.63
CA GLU A 37 1.97 -10.96 9.18
C GLU A 37 1.78 -10.50 7.72
N THR A 38 0.97 -11.24 6.97
CA THR A 38 0.71 -10.91 5.56
C THR A 38 -0.76 -10.61 5.33
N TYR A 39 -1.05 -9.58 4.54
CA TYR A 39 -2.41 -9.28 4.08
C TYR A 39 -2.43 -9.25 2.55
N LYS A 40 -3.00 -10.30 1.94
CA LYS A 40 -3.23 -10.43 0.49
C LYS A 40 -2.04 -10.02 -0.39
N GLY A 41 -0.85 -10.52 -0.03
CA GLY A 41 0.40 -10.29 -0.75
C GLY A 41 1.31 -9.21 -0.14
N LEU A 42 0.76 -8.30 0.67
CA LEU A 42 1.57 -7.32 1.41
C LEU A 42 2.15 -7.94 2.69
N VAL A 43 3.41 -7.63 2.99
CA VAL A 43 4.11 -8.10 4.19
C VAL A 43 4.24 -6.94 5.17
N PHE A 44 3.70 -7.11 6.38
CA PHE A 44 3.81 -6.16 7.49
C PHE A 44 4.65 -6.75 8.61
N ALA A 45 5.33 -5.89 9.36
CA ALA A 45 6.10 -6.28 10.52
C ALA A 45 5.87 -5.33 11.70
N ASN A 46 5.83 -5.89 12.91
CA ASN A 46 5.70 -5.11 14.15
C ASN A 46 6.65 -5.65 15.21
N TRP A 47 7.38 -4.76 15.88
CA TRP A 47 8.31 -5.12 16.96
C TRP A 47 7.59 -5.39 18.28
N ASP A 48 6.43 -4.75 18.50
CA ASP A 48 5.72 -4.81 19.75
C ASP A 48 4.92 -6.12 19.88
N THR A 49 5.24 -6.89 20.91
CA THR A 49 4.60 -8.16 21.23
C THR A 49 3.21 -8.01 21.83
N GLU A 50 2.89 -6.85 22.38
CA GLU A 50 1.58 -6.55 23.01
C GLU A 50 0.64 -5.84 22.04
N ALA A 51 1.14 -5.35 20.91
CA ALA A 51 0.32 -4.74 19.87
C ALA A 51 -0.72 -5.74 19.29
N PRO A 52 -1.88 -5.24 18.80
CA PRO A 52 -2.86 -6.09 18.14
C PRO A 52 -2.27 -6.86 16.94
N ASP A 53 -2.94 -7.93 16.51
CA ASP A 53 -2.65 -8.58 15.23
C ASP A 53 -2.95 -7.64 14.05
N LEU A 54 -2.41 -7.97 12.87
CA LEU A 54 -2.53 -7.11 11.69
C LEU A 54 -3.99 -6.87 11.31
N LEU A 55 -4.84 -7.90 11.33
CA LEU A 55 -6.23 -7.75 10.89
C LEU A 55 -7.01 -6.85 11.85
N THR A 56 -6.80 -6.99 13.15
CA THR A 56 -7.36 -6.08 14.16
C THR A 56 -6.83 -4.65 13.98
N TYR A 57 -5.53 -4.47 13.70
CA TYR A 57 -4.93 -3.15 13.47
C TYR A 57 -5.57 -2.44 12.28
N LEU A 58 -5.79 -3.15 11.17
CA LEU A 58 -6.39 -2.61 9.94
C LEU A 58 -7.86 -2.17 10.10
N SER A 59 -8.49 -2.48 11.24
CA SER A 59 -9.85 -2.03 11.57
C SER A 59 -10.85 -2.37 10.45
N ASP A 60 -11.72 -1.43 10.09
CA ASP A 60 -12.67 -1.53 8.99
C ASP A 60 -12.12 -1.00 7.65
N ALA A 61 -10.80 -0.86 7.50
CA ALA A 61 -10.17 -0.38 6.28
C ALA A 61 -9.93 -1.49 5.23
N THR A 62 -9.98 -2.76 5.62
CA THR A 62 -9.67 -3.91 4.76
C THR A 62 -10.45 -3.96 3.43
N PRO A 63 -11.76 -3.61 3.36
CA PRO A 63 -12.47 -3.62 2.08
C PRO A 63 -11.88 -2.62 1.08
N TYR A 64 -11.37 -1.49 1.57
CA TYR A 64 -10.74 -0.45 0.76
C TYR A 64 -9.39 -0.88 0.20
N MET A 65 -8.62 -1.67 0.95
CA MET A 65 -7.38 -2.29 0.47
C MET A 65 -7.68 -3.33 -0.61
N ASP A 66 -8.76 -4.09 -0.43
CA ASP A 66 -9.16 -5.17 -1.31
C ASP A 66 -9.52 -4.69 -2.73
N ASN A 67 -9.92 -3.42 -2.88
CA ASN A 67 -10.14 -2.82 -4.20
C ASN A 67 -8.92 -2.94 -5.12
N MET A 68 -7.71 -2.94 -4.55
CA MET A 68 -6.46 -3.22 -5.26
C MET A 68 -6.03 -4.68 -5.10
N LEU A 69 -6.07 -5.21 -3.87
CA LEU A 69 -5.36 -6.44 -3.50
C LEU A 69 -6.13 -7.74 -3.78
N ASP A 70 -7.45 -7.69 -3.94
CA ASP A 70 -8.29 -8.91 -3.97
C ASP A 70 -9.24 -9.00 -5.17
N ARG A 71 -8.86 -8.35 -6.27
CA ARG A 71 -9.67 -8.33 -7.51
C ARG A 71 -9.78 -9.69 -8.19
N THR A 72 -8.88 -10.62 -7.88
CA THR A 72 -8.77 -11.94 -8.49
C THR A 72 -8.22 -12.95 -7.48
N GLU A 73 -8.63 -14.22 -7.60
CA GLU A 73 -8.08 -15.35 -6.86
C GLU A 73 -6.59 -15.59 -7.11
N ALA A 74 -6.05 -15.07 -8.22
CA ALA A 74 -4.62 -15.12 -8.52
C ALA A 74 -3.77 -14.21 -7.61
N GLY A 75 -4.40 -13.27 -6.89
CA GLY A 75 -3.70 -12.25 -6.10
C GLY A 75 -2.98 -11.22 -6.97
N THR A 76 -1.99 -10.54 -6.37
CA THR A 76 -1.18 -9.51 -7.01
C THR A 76 0.30 -9.89 -7.01
N GLU A 77 1.02 -9.47 -8.04
CA GLU A 77 2.48 -9.55 -8.11
C GLU A 77 3.11 -8.16 -8.24
N VAL A 78 4.38 -8.04 -7.85
CA VAL A 78 5.14 -6.80 -7.93
C VAL A 78 6.00 -6.83 -9.19
N VAL A 79 5.83 -5.83 -10.06
CA VAL A 79 6.74 -5.62 -11.20
C VAL A 79 8.14 -5.36 -10.65
N GLY A 80 9.15 -6.07 -11.15
CA GLY A 80 10.52 -5.99 -10.62
C GLY A 80 11.12 -4.59 -10.66
N GLY A 81 11.78 -4.20 -9.57
CA GLY A 81 12.48 -2.93 -9.42
C GLY A 81 11.85 -2.01 -8.36
N ILE A 82 12.56 -1.80 -7.24
CA ILE A 82 12.16 -0.83 -6.22
C ILE A 82 12.88 0.48 -6.48
N GLN A 83 12.13 1.50 -6.93
CA GLN A 83 12.64 2.86 -7.07
C GLN A 83 12.84 3.48 -5.68
N LYS A 84 14.01 4.07 -5.43
CA LYS A 84 14.36 4.72 -4.15
C LYS A 84 14.88 6.13 -4.41
N TRP A 85 14.37 7.10 -3.68
CA TRP A 85 14.77 8.51 -3.73
C TRP A 85 14.58 9.17 -2.36
N VAL A 86 15.10 10.39 -2.18
CA VAL A 86 15.04 11.13 -0.91
C VAL A 86 14.28 12.44 -1.12
N ILE A 87 13.30 12.72 -0.27
CA ILE A 87 12.57 14.00 -0.21
C ILE A 87 12.81 14.61 1.17
N PRO A 88 13.35 15.85 1.28
CA PRO A 88 13.60 16.50 2.56
C PRO A 88 12.32 17.10 3.16
N CYS A 89 11.34 16.26 3.49
CA CYS A 89 10.09 16.64 4.14
C CYS A 89 9.76 15.70 5.31
N ASN A 90 8.80 16.10 6.15
CA ASN A 90 8.29 15.19 7.17
C ASN A 90 7.46 14.08 6.53
N TRP A 91 7.59 12.84 7.02
CA TRP A 91 6.84 11.68 6.51
C TRP A 91 5.32 11.87 6.57
N LYS A 92 4.83 12.66 7.55
CA LYS A 92 3.40 12.91 7.74
C LYS A 92 2.76 13.61 6.54
N PHE A 93 3.49 14.43 5.79
CA PHE A 93 2.93 15.08 4.60
C PHE A 93 2.52 14.06 3.55
N ALA A 94 3.40 13.11 3.22
CA ALA A 94 3.08 12.06 2.25
C ALA A 94 1.99 11.11 2.79
N ALA A 95 2.08 10.72 4.06
CA ALA A 95 1.08 9.84 4.67
C ALA A 95 -0.32 10.48 4.70
N GLU A 96 -0.42 11.75 5.11
CA GLU A 96 -1.68 12.50 5.12
C GLU A 96 -2.22 12.70 3.70
N GLN A 97 -1.35 13.05 2.74
CA GLN A 97 -1.78 13.32 1.38
C GLN A 97 -2.47 12.10 0.75
N PHE A 98 -1.89 10.91 0.94
CA PHE A 98 -2.50 9.65 0.48
C PHE A 98 -3.67 9.18 1.36
N CYS A 99 -3.74 9.62 2.62
CA CYS A 99 -4.84 9.29 3.53
C CYS A 99 -6.11 10.07 3.17
N SER A 100 -5.97 11.37 2.93
CA SER A 100 -7.08 12.32 3.06
C SER A 100 -7.12 13.45 2.03
N ASP A 101 -6.11 13.62 1.18
CA ASP A 101 -5.97 14.82 0.36
C ASP A 101 -6.23 14.56 -1.12
N MET A 102 -7.48 14.26 -1.51
CA MET A 102 -7.86 14.41 -2.93
C MET A 102 -7.91 15.89 -3.34
N TYR A 103 -7.98 16.79 -2.36
CA TYR A 103 -8.17 18.21 -2.57
C TYR A 103 -7.02 18.85 -3.37
N HIS A 104 -5.77 18.48 -3.09
CA HIS A 104 -4.62 18.99 -3.86
C HIS A 104 -4.68 18.58 -5.34
N ALA A 105 -5.20 17.38 -5.64
CA ALA A 105 -5.32 16.86 -6.99
C ALA A 105 -6.48 17.49 -7.77
N GLY A 106 -7.61 17.72 -7.08
CA GLY A 106 -8.76 18.43 -7.63
C GLY A 106 -8.59 19.94 -7.76
N THR A 107 -7.43 20.50 -7.38
CA THR A 107 -7.14 21.94 -7.45
C THR A 107 -5.97 22.24 -8.38
N MET A 108 -4.79 22.52 -7.84
CA MET A 108 -3.70 23.10 -8.62
C MET A 108 -2.48 22.19 -8.77
N SER A 109 -2.27 21.24 -7.85
CA SER A 109 -0.98 20.55 -7.73
C SER A 109 -0.64 19.69 -8.94
N HIS A 110 -1.65 19.18 -9.66
CA HIS A 110 -1.47 18.26 -10.79
C HIS A 110 -1.92 18.82 -12.14
N VAL A 111 -2.20 20.12 -12.24
CA VAL A 111 -2.72 20.73 -13.48
C VAL A 111 -1.79 20.48 -14.68
N SER A 112 -0.46 20.62 -14.49
CA SER A 112 0.51 20.31 -15.54
C SER A 112 0.65 18.81 -15.82
N GLY A 113 0.46 17.96 -14.81
CA GLY A 113 0.47 16.51 -14.97
C GLY A 113 -0.72 16.01 -15.79
N VAL A 114 -1.91 16.55 -15.55
CA VAL A 114 -3.10 16.29 -16.37
C VAL A 114 -2.85 16.73 -17.82
N LEU A 115 -2.37 17.96 -18.02
CA LEU A 115 -2.06 18.48 -19.37
C LEU A 115 -1.05 17.59 -20.11
N ALA A 116 -0.04 17.05 -19.43
CA ALA A 116 0.96 16.17 -20.04
C ALA A 116 0.39 14.84 -20.56
N GLY A 117 -0.74 14.37 -20.01
CA GLY A 117 -1.44 13.15 -20.45
C GLY A 117 -2.46 13.38 -21.58
N MET A 118 -2.74 14.65 -21.92
CA MET A 118 -3.75 14.99 -22.92
C MET A 118 -3.21 14.92 -24.36
N PRO A 119 -4.07 14.65 -25.36
CA PRO A 119 -3.71 14.80 -26.77
C PRO A 119 -3.27 16.23 -27.10
N PRO A 120 -2.38 16.45 -28.08
CA PRO A 120 -1.89 17.78 -28.43
C PRO A 120 -2.97 18.79 -28.85
N GLU A 121 -4.11 18.28 -29.34
CA GLU A 121 -5.26 19.06 -29.81
C GLU A 121 -6.18 19.51 -28.67
N GLN A 122 -5.91 19.08 -27.43
CA GLN A 122 -6.76 19.38 -26.27
C GLN A 122 -6.05 20.26 -25.25
N ASP A 123 -6.83 21.04 -24.50
CA ASP A 123 -6.34 21.85 -23.40
C ASP A 123 -7.20 21.70 -22.13
N LEU A 124 -6.72 22.28 -21.02
CA LEU A 124 -7.34 22.15 -19.70
C LEU A 124 -8.76 22.72 -19.62
N SER A 125 -9.17 23.62 -20.52
CA SER A 125 -10.55 24.13 -20.56
C SER A 125 -11.57 23.07 -20.95
N GLN A 126 -11.10 21.95 -21.51
CA GLN A 126 -11.92 20.81 -21.94
C GLN A 126 -11.94 19.67 -20.90
N VAL A 127 -11.22 19.81 -19.77
CA VAL A 127 -11.20 18.83 -18.70
C VAL A 127 -12.22 19.22 -17.64
N GLU A 128 -13.27 18.41 -17.50
CA GLU A 128 -14.14 18.49 -16.32
C GLU A 128 -13.55 17.62 -15.21
N LEU A 129 -13.08 18.26 -14.13
CA LEU A 129 -12.66 17.53 -12.95
C LEU A 129 -13.87 16.92 -12.25
N PRO A 130 -13.82 15.64 -11.85
CA PRO A 130 -14.88 15.04 -11.06
C PRO A 130 -15.12 15.82 -9.76
N LYS A 131 -16.39 16.09 -9.46
CA LYS A 131 -16.81 16.79 -8.22
C LYS A 131 -17.52 15.87 -7.24
N THR A 132 -17.89 14.66 -7.69
CA THR A 132 -18.63 13.69 -6.90
C THR A 132 -17.67 12.62 -6.43
N GLY A 133 -17.51 12.51 -5.12
CA GLY A 133 -16.62 11.56 -4.48
C GLY A 133 -16.88 11.47 -2.99
N ASN A 134 -16.27 10.48 -2.36
CA ASN A 134 -16.38 10.27 -0.93
C ASN A 134 -15.00 9.96 -0.35
N GLN A 135 -14.91 10.10 0.96
CA GLN A 135 -13.75 9.74 1.74
C GLN A 135 -14.18 8.93 2.96
N PHE A 136 -13.35 7.96 3.29
CA PHE A 136 -13.52 7.08 4.43
C PHE A 136 -12.40 7.35 5.45
N ARG A 137 -12.79 7.29 6.71
CA ARG A 137 -11.91 7.29 7.87
C ARG A 137 -12.20 6.02 8.66
N ALA A 138 -11.16 5.24 8.93
CA ALA A 138 -11.30 4.03 9.74
C ALA A 138 -11.78 4.34 11.16
N LYS A 139 -12.53 3.40 11.74
CA LYS A 139 -13.02 3.50 13.13
C LYS A 139 -11.86 3.60 14.13
N TRP A 140 -10.73 2.99 13.81
CA TRP A 140 -9.51 2.99 14.61
C TRP A 140 -8.27 2.98 13.71
N GLY A 141 -7.11 3.33 14.24
CA GLY A 141 -5.81 3.19 13.57
C GLY A 141 -5.38 4.38 12.69
N GLY A 142 -6.32 5.27 12.34
CA GLY A 142 -6.00 6.49 11.58
C GLY A 142 -5.88 6.28 10.06
N HIS A 143 -6.25 5.11 9.56
CA HIS A 143 -6.29 4.80 8.13
C HIS A 143 -7.36 5.63 7.42
N GLY A 144 -7.13 5.92 6.15
CA GLY A 144 -8.07 6.70 5.35
C GLY A 144 -7.86 6.50 3.86
N THR A 145 -8.94 6.74 3.12
CA THR A 145 -8.97 6.60 1.67
C THR A 145 -10.08 7.46 1.08
N GLY A 146 -9.83 8.06 -0.09
CA GLY A 146 -10.82 8.82 -0.84
C GLY A 146 -10.82 8.44 -2.31
N TRP A 147 -11.95 8.66 -2.99
CA TRP A 147 -12.15 8.31 -4.40
C TRP A 147 -13.21 9.22 -5.02
N TYR A 148 -13.18 9.33 -6.35
CA TYR A 148 -14.29 9.87 -7.13
C TYR A 148 -15.26 8.75 -7.53
N ILE A 149 -16.48 9.12 -7.86
CA ILE A 149 -17.55 8.17 -8.21
C ILE A 149 -18.00 8.39 -9.66
N GLY A 150 -17.98 7.30 -10.44
CA GLY A 150 -18.70 7.16 -11.70
C GLY A 150 -18.03 7.72 -12.95
N ASP A 151 -17.22 8.78 -12.85
CA ASP A 151 -16.54 9.37 -13.99
C ASP A 151 -15.08 8.90 -14.12
N PRO A 152 -14.76 7.99 -15.06
CA PRO A 152 -13.41 7.46 -15.22
C PRO A 152 -12.45 8.41 -15.97
N THR A 153 -12.88 9.62 -16.34
CA THR A 153 -12.06 10.55 -17.14
C THR A 153 -10.72 10.85 -16.49
N LEU A 154 -10.70 11.13 -15.18
CA LEU A 154 -9.45 11.38 -14.45
C LEU A 154 -8.56 10.13 -14.39
N LEU A 155 -9.16 8.94 -14.21
CA LEU A 155 -8.41 7.68 -14.25
C LEU A 155 -7.78 7.45 -15.64
N SER A 156 -8.51 7.77 -16.71
CA SER A 156 -8.03 7.64 -18.08
C SER A 156 -6.95 8.66 -18.42
N ALA A 157 -6.99 9.87 -17.86
CA ALA A 157 -5.93 10.85 -18.03
C ALA A 157 -4.60 10.39 -17.39
N ILE A 158 -4.68 9.66 -16.27
CA ILE A 158 -3.49 9.18 -15.54
C ILE A 158 -2.96 7.86 -16.12
N MET A 159 -3.85 6.88 -16.33
CA MET A 159 -3.48 5.50 -16.64
C MET A 159 -3.68 5.12 -18.12
N GLY A 160 -4.32 6.00 -18.89
CA GLY A 160 -4.71 5.74 -20.26
C GLY A 160 -5.96 4.87 -20.41
N PRO A 161 -6.50 4.78 -21.64
CA PRO A 161 -7.78 4.13 -21.92
C PRO A 161 -7.74 2.60 -21.72
N LYS A 162 -6.59 1.96 -21.96
CA LYS A 162 -6.45 0.50 -21.85
C LYS A 162 -6.61 0.02 -20.40
N ILE A 163 -5.97 0.70 -19.45
CA ILE A 163 -6.06 0.35 -18.03
C ILE A 163 -7.43 0.73 -17.48
N THR A 164 -7.95 1.89 -17.87
CA THR A 164 -9.30 2.33 -17.48
C THR A 164 -10.34 1.28 -17.87
N LYS A 165 -10.33 0.82 -19.12
CA LYS A 165 -11.23 -0.22 -19.60
C LYS A 165 -11.08 -1.54 -18.81
N TYR A 166 -9.85 -1.98 -18.55
CA TYR A 166 -9.61 -3.18 -17.73
C TYR A 166 -10.17 -3.03 -16.29
N TRP A 167 -10.12 -1.82 -15.74
CA TRP A 167 -10.58 -1.54 -14.39
C TRP A 167 -12.10 -1.50 -14.27
N THR A 168 -12.78 -0.94 -15.27
CA THR A 168 -14.22 -0.63 -15.22
C THR A 168 -15.11 -1.59 -16.00
N GLU A 169 -14.57 -2.32 -16.97
CA GLU A 169 -15.34 -3.13 -17.92
C GLU A 169 -14.78 -4.54 -18.13
N GLY A 170 -15.63 -5.43 -18.65
CA GLY A 170 -15.27 -6.78 -19.05
C GLY A 170 -15.11 -7.77 -17.89
N GLU A 171 -14.69 -8.99 -18.23
CA GLU A 171 -14.69 -10.13 -17.30
C GLU A 171 -13.85 -9.89 -16.04
N ALA A 172 -12.74 -9.17 -16.14
CA ALA A 172 -11.87 -8.88 -15.00
C ALA A 172 -12.54 -7.92 -14.00
N ALA A 173 -13.20 -6.87 -14.50
CA ALA A 173 -13.97 -5.95 -13.67
C ALA A 173 -15.17 -6.64 -13.02
N GLU A 174 -15.92 -7.46 -13.79
CA GLU A 174 -17.03 -8.25 -13.26
C GLU A 174 -16.58 -9.25 -12.18
N ARG A 175 -15.42 -9.89 -12.38
CA ARG A 175 -14.82 -10.78 -11.37
C ARG A 175 -14.51 -10.01 -10.09
N ALA A 176 -13.92 -8.82 -10.20
CA ALA A 176 -13.66 -7.97 -9.04
C ALA A 176 -14.96 -7.58 -8.32
N THR A 177 -16.00 -7.17 -9.04
CA THR A 177 -17.31 -6.84 -8.44
C THR A 177 -17.93 -8.02 -7.68
N LYS A 178 -17.81 -9.24 -8.21
CA LYS A 178 -18.31 -10.46 -7.54
C LYS A 178 -17.55 -10.78 -6.25
N ARG A 179 -16.25 -10.48 -6.19
CA ARG A 179 -15.41 -10.68 -5.01
C ARG A 179 -15.62 -9.58 -3.96
N LEU A 180 -15.73 -8.34 -4.41
CA LEU A 180 -15.69 -7.14 -3.59
C LEU A 180 -17.11 -6.57 -3.38
N THR A 181 -17.95 -7.33 -2.69
CA THR A 181 -19.39 -7.04 -2.56
C THR A 181 -19.74 -5.92 -1.58
N GLN A 182 -18.78 -5.48 -0.77
CA GLN A 182 -19.01 -4.48 0.28
C GLN A 182 -19.06 -3.05 -0.26
N MET A 183 -18.57 -2.80 -1.49
CA MET A 183 -18.45 -1.47 -2.08
C MET A 183 -18.64 -1.50 -3.60
N PRO A 184 -19.06 -0.39 -4.22
CA PRO A 184 -19.29 -0.32 -5.66
C PRO A 184 -17.96 -0.09 -6.44
N VAL A 185 -17.06 -1.07 -6.37
CA VAL A 185 -15.65 -0.98 -6.80
C VAL A 185 -15.40 -0.56 -8.25
N THR A 186 -16.33 -0.81 -9.17
CA THR A 186 -16.20 -0.40 -10.58
C THR A 186 -16.54 1.07 -10.79
N THR A 187 -17.24 1.70 -9.85
CA THR A 187 -17.55 3.13 -9.87
C THR A 187 -16.57 3.96 -9.06
N MET A 188 -15.77 3.33 -8.20
CA MET A 188 -14.71 3.99 -7.43
C MET A 188 -13.49 4.18 -8.34
N VAL A 189 -13.16 5.43 -8.63
CA VAL A 189 -12.02 5.78 -9.49
C VAL A 189 -11.04 6.67 -8.76
N THR A 190 -9.77 6.58 -9.19
CA THR A 190 -8.65 7.36 -8.64
C THR A 190 -8.57 7.30 -7.12
N GLN A 191 -8.74 6.10 -6.55
CA GLN A 191 -8.68 5.93 -5.10
C GLN A 191 -7.26 6.21 -4.59
N HIS A 192 -7.13 7.00 -3.52
CA HIS A 192 -5.90 7.14 -2.73
C HIS A 192 -6.10 6.49 -1.36
N MET A 193 -5.06 5.92 -0.75
CA MET A 193 -5.18 5.28 0.56
C MET A 193 -3.87 5.31 1.34
N THR A 194 -3.98 5.49 2.66
CA THR A 194 -2.90 5.22 3.63
C THR A 194 -3.42 4.24 4.67
N VAL A 195 -2.63 3.19 4.89
CA VAL A 195 -2.70 2.33 6.08
C VAL A 195 -1.70 2.86 7.09
#